data_AF-A0A7V0XEH8-F1
#
_entry.id   AF-A0A7V0XEH8-F1
#
_cell.length_a   1.000
_cell.length_b   1.000
_cell.length_c   1.000
_cell.angle_alpha   90.00
_cell.angle_beta   90.00
_cell.angle_gamma   90.00
#
_symmetry.space_group_name_H-M   'P 1'
#
loop_
_entity.id
_entity.type
_entity.pdbx_description
1 polymer ?
#
loop_
_entity_poly.entity_id
_entity_poly.type
_entity_poly.pdbx_seq_one_letter_code
_entity_poly.pdbx_strand_id
1 'polypeptide(L)'
;MSRVLYVLVCAVALVMASVPANINILATASGEGQSGLPAAELSASTGAVVELTPVEVRYFTDGPDAIDTLHWDGPHNDNAVGLTAGGTFFAAARYTPDVAVNLTNALWFSYDPPTAAVIYIWGPGTATTPGAVLDSVVSTTATKAWVNVSVPSRAMPSGTDFWLGVQVTHAAGQYPVGVDAGPGVAERGGFINYDGTWTELRTVGLNFNWNIRAIVQTGAAPAADVGVSTILAPTGSIAPGNVTPRVTIRNFGTDPQSNIPVHIVIDDGGTPVYTANLTHPGPLAPGASADVSFSPDWNAPQGSFGVTSWTLLAGDENPANDTARGTVNVTALAWEPIAVPSTLPDRIVHVTVYDPGTDQVFQIGGNPEGQSNSYDGLNRAYDPTTNTWTTKASMPTPLGWCGYGLVDDKIYVISGHNNAGAFVGTNQEYDIATNTWTTKAARPGTPV
;
A
#
# COMPACT_ATOMS: atom_id res chain seq x y z
N MET A 1 30.26 32.85 16.61
CA MET A 1 31.72 32.59 16.50
C MET A 1 32.02 31.23 17.11
N SER A 2 33.09 30.58 16.62
CA SER A 2 33.64 29.26 17.02
C SER A 2 33.09 28.10 16.17
N ARG A 3 33.74 27.68 15.08
CA ARG A 3 35.01 26.92 14.89
C ARG A 3 34.92 25.46 15.38
N VAL A 4 34.95 24.52 14.43
CA VAL A 4 35.17 23.09 14.67
C VAL A 4 36.48 22.66 14.00
N LEU A 5 37.25 21.89 14.75
CA LEU A 5 38.60 21.39 14.51
C LEU A 5 38.52 20.04 13.75
N TYR A 6 39.37 19.84 12.75
CA TYR A 6 39.58 18.53 12.11
C TYR A 6 40.77 17.81 12.75
N VAL A 7 40.67 16.48 12.92
CA VAL A 7 41.84 15.59 13.08
C VAL A 7 41.66 14.36 12.21
N LEU A 8 42.70 14.09 11.42
CA LEU A 8 42.92 12.94 10.54
C LEU A 8 43.73 11.88 11.30
N VAL A 9 43.62 10.57 10.99
CA VAL A 9 44.76 9.64 10.77
C VAL A 9 44.30 8.18 10.51
N CYS A 10 44.86 7.64 9.41
CA CYS A 10 45.24 6.28 9.00
C CYS A 10 44.27 5.08 8.85
N ALA A 11 44.47 4.47 7.68
CA ALA A 11 43.98 3.18 7.20
C ALA A 11 44.82 1.97 7.66
N VAL A 12 44.19 0.79 7.69
CA VAL A 12 44.79 -0.53 7.38
C VAL A 12 43.74 -1.38 6.65
N ALA A 13 44.16 -2.10 5.60
CA ALA A 13 43.37 -3.02 4.78
C ALA A 13 43.51 -4.48 5.26
N LEU A 14 42.48 -5.33 5.04
CA LEU A 14 42.50 -6.51 4.12
C LEU A 14 41.35 -7.56 4.38
N VAL A 15 40.59 -7.85 3.31
CA VAL A 15 39.88 -9.10 2.87
C VAL A 15 38.80 -9.71 3.79
N MET A 16 37.50 -9.56 3.50
CA MET A 16 36.62 -10.20 2.47
C MET A 16 36.29 -11.69 2.68
N ALA A 17 35.02 -11.95 3.03
CA ALA A 17 34.22 -13.08 2.54
C ALA A 17 32.86 -12.53 2.05
N SER A 18 32.36 -13.10 0.96
CA SER A 18 31.35 -12.56 0.05
C SER A 18 29.94 -12.45 0.65
N VAL A 19 29.43 -11.21 0.70
CA VAL A 19 28.00 -10.90 0.79
C VAL A 19 27.43 -10.91 -0.64
N PRO A 20 26.24 -11.48 -0.91
CA PRO A 20 25.55 -11.29 -2.20
C PRO A 20 25.26 -9.80 -2.42
N ALA A 21 25.49 -9.29 -3.62
CA ALA A 21 25.57 -7.87 -3.95
C ALA A 21 24.28 -7.02 -3.76
N ASN A 22 23.22 -7.55 -3.14
CA ASN A 22 21.86 -6.99 -3.21
C ASN A 22 21.24 -6.60 -1.85
N ILE A 23 21.99 -6.64 -0.75
CA ILE A 23 21.53 -6.13 0.56
C ILE A 23 22.62 -5.21 1.13
N ASN A 24 22.31 -3.93 1.37
CA ASN A 24 23.10 -3.02 2.23
C ASN A 24 22.29 -1.81 2.72
N ILE A 25 22.51 -1.42 3.98
CA ILE A 25 21.78 -0.41 4.77
C ILE A 25 22.64 0.87 4.90
N LEU A 26 22.03 2.07 4.91
CA LEU A 26 22.74 3.35 5.11
C LEU A 26 22.26 4.06 6.39
N ALA A 27 23.19 4.51 7.23
CA ALA A 27 22.94 5.23 8.47
C ALA A 27 23.30 6.73 8.36
N THR A 28 22.51 7.60 9.00
CA THR A 28 22.85 9.01 9.30
C THR A 28 22.56 9.29 10.77
N ALA A 29 23.55 9.81 11.52
CA ALA A 29 23.48 10.01 12.97
C ALA A 29 22.91 11.37 13.38
N SER A 30 22.11 11.38 14.45
CA SER A 30 22.02 12.46 15.44
C SER A 30 21.56 11.87 16.78
N GLY A 31 22.27 12.15 17.88
CA GLY A 31 22.00 11.52 19.18
C GLY A 31 21.86 12.51 20.33
N GLU A 32 21.13 12.05 21.35
CA GLU A 32 21.24 12.30 22.80
C GLU A 32 20.60 11.06 23.46
N GLY A 33 21.05 10.40 24.53
CA GLY A 33 22.20 10.41 25.41
C GLY A 33 21.88 9.43 26.55
N GLN A 34 22.85 8.69 27.10
CA GLN A 34 22.95 8.34 28.53
C GLN A 34 24.23 7.56 28.82
N SER A 35 24.87 7.93 29.92
CA SER A 35 26.20 7.55 30.37
C SER A 35 26.17 6.37 31.36
N GLY A 36 27.11 5.43 31.25
CA GLY A 36 27.62 4.73 32.43
C GLY A 36 28.10 3.28 32.23
N LEU A 37 29.42 3.10 32.45
CA LEU A 37 30.17 1.93 32.94
C LEU A 37 31.11 1.19 31.95
N PRO A 38 32.28 0.72 32.44
CA PRO A 38 33.53 0.72 31.69
C PRO A 38 33.98 -0.65 31.13
N ALA A 39 34.85 -0.57 30.13
CA ALA A 39 35.48 -1.68 29.42
C ALA A 39 36.36 -2.59 30.31
N ALA A 40 36.30 -3.90 30.05
CA ALA A 40 37.31 -4.87 30.47
C ALA A 40 37.60 -5.85 29.30
N GLU A 41 38.89 -6.01 29.00
CA GLU A 41 39.48 -6.72 27.86
C GLU A 41 39.27 -8.25 27.91
N LEU A 42 39.14 -8.91 26.75
CA LEU A 42 39.77 -10.23 26.54
C LEU A 42 40.06 -10.57 25.05
N SER A 43 41.36 -10.60 24.76
CA SER A 43 42.16 -11.27 23.72
C SER A 43 41.53 -11.79 22.41
N ALA A 44 42.15 -11.33 21.33
CA ALA A 44 41.91 -11.67 19.92
C ALA A 44 42.13 -13.15 19.55
N SER A 45 41.24 -13.65 18.70
CA SER A 45 41.57 -14.64 17.68
C SER A 45 40.79 -14.37 16.39
N THR A 46 41.52 -13.82 15.42
CA THR A 46 41.31 -13.85 13.96
C THR A 46 39.87 -13.81 13.43
N GLY A 47 39.47 -12.62 13.02
CA GLY A 47 38.31 -12.33 12.18
C GLY A 47 37.96 -10.87 12.39
N ALA A 48 37.99 -10.05 11.34
CA ALA A 48 37.75 -8.62 11.44
C ALA A 48 36.45 -8.34 12.22
N VAL A 49 36.59 -7.75 13.41
CA VAL A 49 35.49 -7.14 14.14
C VAL A 49 35.17 -5.85 13.40
N VAL A 50 34.05 -5.82 12.68
CA VAL A 50 33.38 -4.56 12.36
C VAL A 50 32.76 -4.09 13.67
N GLU A 51 33.34 -3.07 14.29
CA GLU A 51 32.61 -2.28 15.27
C GLU A 51 31.45 -1.60 14.54
N LEU A 52 30.24 -2.12 14.78
CA LEU A 52 28.99 -1.46 14.41
C LEU A 52 28.78 -0.31 15.39
N THR A 53 28.95 0.94 14.96
CA THR A 53 28.43 2.10 15.70
C THR A 53 26.90 2.04 15.68
N PRO A 54 26.24 2.47 16.78
CA PRO A 54 24.97 1.92 17.24
C PRO A 54 23.83 2.10 16.24
N VAL A 55 23.06 1.03 16.06
CA VAL A 55 21.70 1.05 15.52
C VAL A 55 20.88 2.04 16.37
N GLU A 56 20.24 3.03 15.75
CA GLU A 56 19.30 3.90 16.45
C GLU A 56 18.01 3.09 16.69
N VAL A 57 17.95 2.45 17.86
CA VAL A 57 16.77 1.74 18.37
C VAL A 57 15.78 2.76 18.88
N ARG A 58 14.57 2.82 18.31
CA ARG A 58 13.46 3.62 18.85
C ARG A 58 12.39 2.69 19.40
N TYR A 59 12.27 2.65 20.72
CA TYR A 59 11.35 1.80 21.47
C TYR A 59 9.89 2.30 21.37
N PHE A 60 8.92 1.41 21.13
CA PHE A 60 7.48 1.73 21.11
C PHE A 60 6.63 0.63 21.78
N THR A 61 5.51 1.03 22.40
CA THR A 61 4.58 0.16 23.14
C THR A 61 3.41 -0.40 22.31
N ASP A 62 2.84 -1.48 22.85
CA ASP A 62 2.23 -2.69 22.27
C ASP A 62 0.95 -2.58 21.40
N GLY A 63 0.68 -3.67 20.64
CA GLY A 63 -0.53 -3.93 19.84
C GLY A 63 -1.65 -4.66 20.60
N PRO A 64 -2.83 -4.88 19.97
CA PRO A 64 -3.95 -5.58 20.61
C PRO A 64 -3.71 -7.10 20.63
N ASP A 65 -3.30 -7.65 21.77
CA ASP A 65 -3.27 -9.11 21.95
C ASP A 65 -4.71 -9.63 22.05
N ALA A 66 -5.16 -10.37 21.02
CA ALA A 66 -6.37 -11.19 21.11
C ALA A 66 -6.05 -12.48 21.87
N ILE A 67 -7.05 -13.03 22.55
CA ILE A 67 -6.95 -14.17 23.48
C ILE A 67 -6.44 -15.48 22.83
N ASP A 68 -6.51 -15.60 21.50
CA ASP A 68 -6.09 -16.78 20.73
C ASP A 68 -5.20 -16.37 19.53
N THR A 69 -3.97 -15.91 19.83
CA THR A 69 -3.02 -15.44 18.82
C THR A 69 -1.79 -16.35 18.77
N LEU A 70 -1.43 -16.87 17.59
CA LEU A 70 -0.14 -17.51 17.36
C LEU A 70 0.83 -16.46 16.82
N HIS A 71 1.95 -16.25 17.51
CA HIS A 71 2.94 -15.24 17.15
C HIS A 71 4.32 -15.59 17.71
N TRP A 72 5.35 -15.01 17.10
CA TRP A 72 6.74 -15.13 17.57
C TRP A 72 7.35 -13.80 17.98
N ASP A 73 6.66 -12.70 17.68
CA ASP A 73 7.08 -11.36 18.07
C ASP A 73 6.87 -11.11 19.56
N GLY A 74 7.76 -10.28 20.13
CA GLY A 74 7.62 -9.76 21.48
C GLY A 74 6.50 -8.72 21.65
N PRO A 75 6.32 -8.16 22.85
CA PRO A 75 5.30 -7.14 23.11
C PRO A 75 5.54 -5.85 22.32
N HIS A 76 6.80 -5.57 21.98
CA HIS A 76 7.21 -4.29 21.41
C HIS A 76 7.38 -4.35 19.90
N ASN A 77 6.91 -3.30 19.23
CA ASN A 77 7.14 -3.07 17.81
C ASN A 77 8.40 -2.23 17.64
N ASP A 78 9.55 -2.87 17.64
CA ASP A 78 10.82 -2.19 17.82
C ASP A 78 11.42 -1.64 16.52
N ASN A 79 11.25 -2.31 15.38
CA ASN A 79 11.86 -1.90 14.10
C ASN A 79 11.01 -2.30 12.89
N ALA A 80 11.54 -2.09 11.67
CA ALA A 80 10.97 -2.57 10.42
C ALA A 80 12.05 -2.90 9.38
N VAL A 81 11.70 -3.69 8.38
CA VAL A 81 12.60 -4.14 7.32
C VAL A 81 12.00 -3.82 5.94
N GLY A 82 12.88 -3.44 5.01
CA GLY A 82 12.60 -3.22 3.60
C GLY A 82 13.84 -3.44 2.75
N LEU A 83 13.66 -3.56 1.44
CA LEU A 83 14.73 -3.62 0.46
C LEU A 83 15.34 -2.24 0.20
N THR A 84 16.67 -2.18 0.09
CA THR A 84 17.41 -0.92 -0.12
C THR A 84 16.93 -0.14 -1.35
N ALA A 85 16.75 -0.84 -2.47
CA ALA A 85 16.31 -0.25 -3.73
C ALA A 85 14.78 -0.14 -3.86
N GLY A 86 14.04 -0.49 -2.80
CA GLY A 86 12.62 -0.82 -2.93
C GLY A 86 12.43 -2.12 -3.72
N GLY A 87 11.19 -2.36 -4.13
CA GLY A 87 10.79 -3.56 -4.85
C GLY A 87 9.85 -4.43 -4.03
N THR A 88 9.75 -5.70 -4.41
CA THR A 88 8.80 -6.65 -3.84
C THR A 88 9.51 -7.75 -3.07
N PHE A 89 9.05 -8.04 -1.85
CA PHE A 89 9.52 -9.19 -1.08
C PHE A 89 8.39 -9.82 -0.26
N PHE A 90 8.59 -11.06 0.15
CA PHE A 90 7.76 -11.73 1.14
C PHE A 90 8.41 -11.69 2.52
N ALA A 91 7.64 -11.33 3.54
CA ALA A 91 7.92 -11.58 4.94
C ALA A 91 6.98 -12.68 5.45
N ALA A 92 7.49 -13.74 6.06
CA ALA A 92 6.67 -14.82 6.56
C ALA A 92 7.19 -15.41 7.88
N ALA A 93 6.27 -16.00 8.63
CA ALA A 93 6.54 -16.78 9.82
C ALA A 93 5.86 -18.16 9.72
N ARG A 94 6.48 -19.15 10.36
CA ARG A 94 6.00 -20.54 10.43
C ARG A 94 5.37 -20.82 11.79
N TYR A 95 4.22 -21.46 11.80
CA TYR A 95 3.44 -21.76 13.01
C TYR A 95 3.14 -23.23 13.11
N THR A 96 3.11 -23.75 14.33
CA THR A 96 2.67 -25.11 14.64
C THR A 96 1.66 -25.01 15.78
N PRO A 97 0.36 -25.22 15.54
CA PRO A 97 -0.63 -25.11 16.60
C PRO A 97 -0.63 -26.39 17.47
N ASP A 98 -0.64 -26.25 18.79
CA ASP A 98 -0.65 -27.39 19.71
C ASP A 98 -2.00 -28.14 19.70
N VAL A 99 -3.08 -27.44 19.37
CA VAL A 99 -4.43 -27.98 19.19
C VAL A 99 -4.93 -27.68 17.78
N ALA A 100 -5.96 -28.38 17.32
CA ALA A 100 -6.57 -28.02 16.04
C ALA A 100 -7.26 -26.65 16.18
N VAL A 101 -6.96 -25.75 15.24
CA VAL A 101 -7.48 -24.39 15.24
C VAL A 101 -7.96 -23.99 13.85
N ASN A 102 -8.75 -22.93 13.75
CA ASN A 102 -9.04 -22.27 12.48
C ASN A 102 -8.35 -20.92 12.44
N LEU A 103 -7.58 -20.68 11.38
CA LEU A 103 -7.05 -19.35 11.10
C LEU A 103 -8.18 -18.48 10.55
N THR A 104 -8.48 -17.37 11.22
CA THR A 104 -9.56 -16.45 10.82
C THR A 104 -9.03 -15.09 10.36
N ASN A 105 -7.93 -14.64 10.95
CA ASN A 105 -7.32 -13.35 10.59
C ASN A 105 -5.80 -13.43 10.59
N ALA A 106 -5.20 -12.54 9.81
CA ALA A 106 -3.79 -12.22 9.84
C ALA A 106 -3.61 -10.80 10.38
N LEU A 107 -2.78 -10.66 11.40
CA LEU A 107 -2.28 -9.36 11.85
C LEU A 107 -0.87 -9.18 11.29
N TRP A 108 -0.59 -8.00 10.77
CA TRP A 108 0.78 -7.59 10.48
C TRP A 108 0.97 -6.10 10.80
N PHE A 109 2.18 -5.72 11.18
CA PHE A 109 2.49 -4.32 11.43
C PHE A 109 3.02 -3.64 10.15
N SER A 110 2.20 -2.76 9.58
CA SER A 110 2.59 -1.87 8.49
C SER A 110 3.36 -0.70 9.09
N TYR A 111 4.67 -0.63 8.87
CA TYR A 111 5.49 0.45 9.40
C TYR A 111 5.50 1.64 8.44
N ASP A 112 6.14 1.50 7.28
CA ASP A 112 6.00 2.44 6.16
C ASP A 112 4.97 1.89 5.17
N PRO A 113 3.78 2.51 5.01
CA PRO A 113 2.73 1.98 4.15
C PRO A 113 3.25 1.63 2.74
N PRO A 114 3.23 0.34 2.34
CA PRO A 114 3.70 -0.07 1.02
C PRO A 114 2.70 0.35 -0.06
N THR A 115 3.16 0.40 -1.32
CA THR A 115 2.28 0.67 -2.47
C THR A 115 1.35 -0.50 -2.78
N ALA A 116 1.73 -1.71 -2.38
CA ALA A 116 0.86 -2.89 -2.41
C ALA A 116 1.20 -3.85 -1.27
N ALA A 117 0.18 -4.49 -0.69
CA ALA A 117 0.35 -5.57 0.28
C ALA A 117 -0.67 -6.70 0.03
N VAL A 118 -0.21 -7.94 0.12
CA VAL A 118 -1.05 -9.14 -0.03
C VAL A 118 -0.66 -10.15 1.05
N ILE A 119 -1.63 -10.56 1.87
CA ILE A 119 -1.46 -11.66 2.82
C ILE A 119 -1.47 -12.97 2.07
N TYR A 120 -0.57 -13.87 2.45
CA TYR A 120 -0.50 -15.23 1.92
C TYR A 120 -0.54 -16.24 3.05
N ILE A 121 -1.30 -17.31 2.82
CA ILE A 121 -1.36 -18.48 3.68
C ILE A 121 -0.80 -19.65 2.90
N TRP A 122 0.22 -20.31 3.44
CA TRP A 122 0.75 -21.54 2.86
C TRP A 122 0.54 -22.72 3.78
N GLY A 123 0.43 -23.89 3.18
CA GLY A 123 0.36 -25.15 3.88
C GLY A 123 1.71 -25.60 4.44
N PRO A 124 1.78 -26.85 4.90
CA PRO A 124 3.00 -27.43 5.42
C PRO A 124 4.12 -27.35 4.38
N GLY A 125 5.26 -26.80 4.80
CA GLY A 125 6.47 -26.67 4.00
C GLY A 125 7.61 -27.49 4.60
N THR A 126 8.82 -26.97 4.42
CA THR A 126 10.01 -27.46 5.14
C THR A 126 10.33 -26.54 6.31
N ALA A 127 11.48 -26.76 6.96
CA ALA A 127 11.91 -25.90 8.05
C ALA A 127 12.18 -24.45 7.63
N THR A 128 12.54 -24.23 6.37
CA THR A 128 13.04 -22.95 5.86
C THR A 128 12.27 -22.46 4.64
N THR A 129 11.25 -23.18 4.19
CA THR A 129 10.54 -22.85 2.94
C THR A 129 9.06 -23.19 3.09
N PRO A 130 8.14 -22.24 2.85
CA PRO A 130 6.70 -22.48 2.83
C PRO A 130 6.28 -23.56 1.83
N GLY A 131 5.14 -24.19 2.11
CA GLY A 131 4.51 -25.16 1.22
C GLY A 131 3.72 -24.53 0.08
N ALA A 132 2.71 -25.26 -0.41
CA ALA A 132 1.78 -24.74 -1.40
C ALA A 132 0.97 -23.56 -0.85
N VAL A 133 0.72 -22.54 -1.68
CA VAL A 133 -0.21 -21.45 -1.37
C VAL A 133 -1.60 -22.05 -1.21
N LEU A 134 -2.21 -21.77 -0.06
CA LEU A 134 -3.56 -22.20 0.28
C LEU A 134 -4.58 -21.08 0.06
N ASP A 135 -4.18 -19.82 0.29
CA ASP A 135 -5.00 -18.64 0.06
C ASP A 135 -4.15 -17.38 -0.04
N SER A 136 -4.75 -16.30 -0.56
CA SER A 136 -4.16 -14.96 -0.56
C SER A 136 -5.24 -13.88 -0.50
N VAL A 137 -5.02 -12.84 0.31
CA VAL A 137 -5.98 -11.75 0.53
C VAL A 137 -5.27 -10.40 0.41
N VAL A 138 -5.80 -9.50 -0.40
CA VAL A 138 -5.27 -8.13 -0.53
C VAL A 138 -5.40 -7.41 0.81
N SER A 139 -4.32 -6.75 1.24
CA SER A 139 -4.29 -5.93 2.44
C SER A 139 -4.09 -4.47 2.04
N THR A 140 -4.99 -3.59 2.45
CA THR A 140 -4.86 -2.15 2.23
C THR A 140 -4.47 -1.48 3.54
N THR A 141 -3.48 -0.59 3.46
CA THR A 141 -3.04 0.23 4.58
C THR A 141 -2.52 1.56 4.06
N ALA A 142 -2.93 2.65 4.70
CA ALA A 142 -2.51 4.01 4.34
C ALA A 142 -1.69 4.67 5.45
N THR A 143 -1.56 4.01 6.62
CA THR A 143 -0.93 4.57 7.80
C THR A 143 -0.07 3.53 8.51
N LYS A 144 0.87 4.02 9.33
CA LYS A 144 1.67 3.18 10.21
C LYS A 144 0.79 2.59 11.31
N ALA A 145 0.47 1.31 11.24
CA ALA A 145 -0.43 0.66 12.19
C ALA A 145 -0.37 -0.88 12.11
N TRP A 146 -0.92 -1.53 13.13
CA TRP A 146 -1.37 -2.91 13.01
C TRP A 146 -2.53 -3.00 12.03
N VAL A 147 -2.41 -3.89 11.06
CA VAL A 147 -3.43 -4.15 10.05
C VAL A 147 -4.03 -5.52 10.34
N ASN A 148 -5.33 -5.55 10.66
CA ASN A 148 -6.10 -6.78 10.85
C ASN A 148 -6.79 -7.16 9.54
N VAL A 149 -6.39 -8.27 8.95
CA VAL A 149 -6.90 -8.76 7.67
C VAL A 149 -7.70 -10.03 7.91
N SER A 150 -9.01 -9.99 7.63
CA SER A 150 -9.83 -11.20 7.63
C SER A 150 -9.43 -12.12 6.48
N VAL A 151 -9.15 -13.38 6.78
CA VAL A 151 -8.78 -14.41 5.80
C VAL A 151 -9.83 -15.52 5.78
N PRO A 152 -9.95 -16.33 4.71
CA PRO A 152 -10.84 -17.48 4.72
C PRO A 152 -10.56 -18.40 5.89
N SER A 153 -11.61 -18.78 6.61
CA SER A 153 -11.46 -19.66 7.75
C SER A 153 -10.83 -20.96 7.29
N ARG A 154 -9.71 -21.32 7.89
CA ARG A 154 -8.93 -22.47 7.47
C ARG A 154 -8.54 -23.32 8.65
N ALA A 155 -9.02 -24.57 8.65
CA ALA A 155 -8.62 -25.57 9.60
C ALA A 155 -7.12 -25.86 9.49
N MET A 156 -6.41 -25.60 10.59
CA MET A 156 -5.00 -25.91 10.82
C MET A 156 -4.95 -27.07 11.82
N PRO A 157 -4.57 -28.29 11.37
CA PRO A 157 -4.50 -29.44 12.25
C PRO A 157 -3.46 -29.25 13.37
N SER A 158 -3.75 -29.79 14.55
CA SER A 158 -2.78 -29.89 15.65
C SER A 158 -1.47 -30.53 15.17
N GLY A 159 -0.35 -29.97 15.60
CA GLY A 159 0.99 -30.49 15.32
C GLY A 159 1.43 -30.39 13.86
N THR A 160 0.64 -29.74 13.00
CA THR A 160 0.93 -29.58 11.57
C THR A 160 1.30 -28.13 11.27
N ASP A 161 2.44 -27.94 10.60
CA ASP A 161 2.90 -26.60 10.28
C ASP A 161 2.03 -25.92 9.22
N PHE A 162 1.90 -24.61 9.36
CA PHE A 162 1.49 -23.72 8.29
C PHE A 162 2.37 -22.46 8.31
N TRP A 163 2.30 -21.68 7.23
CA TRP A 163 3.00 -20.41 7.14
C TRP A 163 2.01 -19.29 6.85
N LEU A 164 2.27 -18.14 7.45
CA LEU A 164 1.53 -16.91 7.21
C LEU A 164 2.52 -15.78 6.97
N GLY A 165 2.21 -14.92 6.01
CA GLY A 165 3.09 -13.84 5.63
C GLY A 165 2.41 -12.78 4.80
N VAL A 166 3.18 -11.73 4.50
CA VAL A 166 2.76 -10.61 3.66
C VAL A 166 3.78 -10.44 2.53
N GLN A 167 3.28 -10.33 1.30
CA GLN A 167 4.05 -9.79 0.19
C GLN A 167 3.84 -8.29 0.16
N VAL A 168 4.92 -7.50 0.11
CA VAL A 168 4.85 -6.05 0.04
C VAL A 168 5.63 -5.55 -1.16
N THR A 169 5.14 -4.48 -1.78
CA THR A 169 5.88 -3.68 -2.77
C THR A 169 6.07 -2.29 -2.21
N HIS A 170 7.31 -1.79 -2.18
CA HIS A 170 7.63 -0.50 -1.58
C HIS A 170 8.72 0.25 -2.35
N ALA A 171 8.82 1.55 -2.13
CA ALA A 171 9.86 2.39 -2.71
C ALA A 171 11.19 2.29 -1.93
N ALA A 172 12.27 2.70 -2.57
CA ALA A 172 13.58 2.82 -1.92
C ALA A 172 13.49 3.76 -0.70
N GLY A 173 14.13 3.36 0.40
CA GLY A 173 14.10 4.11 1.66
C GLY A 173 12.88 3.87 2.54
N GLN A 174 11.94 3.00 2.13
CA GLN A 174 10.83 2.54 2.98
C GLN A 174 11.12 1.18 3.62
N TYR A 175 10.60 0.97 4.82
CA TYR A 175 10.70 -0.25 5.61
C TYR A 175 9.29 -0.74 5.95
N PRO A 176 8.63 -1.48 5.05
CA PRO A 176 7.18 -1.71 5.15
C PRO A 176 6.73 -2.65 6.27
N VAL A 177 7.54 -3.64 6.65
CA VAL A 177 7.11 -4.70 7.58
C VAL A 177 7.81 -4.57 8.92
N GLY A 178 7.04 -4.46 10.00
CA GLY A 178 7.55 -4.37 11.37
C GLY A 178 8.23 -5.65 11.87
N VAL A 179 9.18 -5.50 12.77
CA VAL A 179 9.86 -6.56 13.52
C VAL A 179 9.95 -6.21 15.01
N ASP A 180 10.17 -7.22 15.85
CA ASP A 180 10.39 -7.07 17.29
C ASP A 180 11.85 -6.73 17.64
N ALA A 181 12.16 -6.63 18.93
CA ALA A 181 13.52 -6.43 19.45
C ALA A 181 14.39 -7.70 19.36
N GLY A 182 13.78 -8.84 19.04
CA GLY A 182 14.40 -10.14 19.08
C GLY A 182 14.57 -10.70 20.50
N PRO A 183 15.26 -11.86 20.63
CA PRO A 183 15.90 -12.59 19.55
C PRO A 183 14.91 -13.31 18.62
N GLY A 184 15.28 -13.43 17.34
CA GLY A 184 14.52 -14.17 16.35
C GLY A 184 14.48 -15.68 16.67
N VAL A 185 13.29 -16.29 16.64
CA VAL A 185 13.06 -17.69 17.02
C VAL A 185 13.40 -18.64 15.88
N ALA A 186 14.32 -19.57 16.16
CA ALA A 186 14.83 -20.58 15.22
C ALA A 186 13.78 -21.32 14.40
N GLU A 187 13.91 -21.32 13.07
CA GLU A 187 13.05 -22.01 12.10
C GLU A 187 11.55 -21.63 12.20
N ARG A 188 11.29 -20.40 12.65
CA ARG A 188 9.94 -19.92 13.01
C ARG A 188 9.66 -18.48 12.59
N GLY A 189 10.18 -17.50 13.33
CA GLY A 189 9.57 -16.17 13.37
C GLY A 189 9.98 -15.18 12.29
N GLY A 190 11.02 -15.45 11.48
CA GLY A 190 11.62 -14.43 10.62
C GLY A 190 12.16 -14.94 9.30
N PHE A 191 11.31 -15.10 8.28
CA PHE A 191 11.73 -15.51 6.93
C PHE A 191 11.45 -14.44 5.89
N ILE A 192 12.39 -14.26 4.96
CA ILE A 192 12.31 -13.30 3.86
C ILE A 192 12.57 -13.98 2.51
N ASN A 193 11.86 -13.58 1.46
CA ASN A 193 12.14 -13.99 0.08
C ASN A 193 11.97 -12.80 -0.87
N TYR A 194 13.05 -12.40 -1.52
CA TYR A 194 13.10 -11.29 -2.48
C TYR A 194 13.76 -11.68 -3.81
N ASP A 195 14.40 -12.84 -3.88
CA ASP A 195 15.18 -13.33 -5.02
C ASP A 195 14.77 -14.73 -5.47
N GLY A 196 13.63 -15.23 -4.99
CA GLY A 196 13.15 -16.59 -5.23
C GLY A 196 13.64 -17.59 -4.18
N THR A 197 14.53 -17.21 -3.27
CA THR A 197 15.02 -18.08 -2.19
C THR A 197 14.55 -17.61 -0.83
N TRP A 198 13.99 -18.52 -0.03
CA TRP A 198 13.62 -18.22 1.35
C TRP A 198 14.85 -18.24 2.25
N THR A 199 15.08 -17.12 2.92
CA THR A 199 16.20 -16.91 3.83
C THR A 199 15.67 -16.50 5.19
N GLU A 200 16.32 -16.97 6.24
CA GLU A 200 15.93 -16.61 7.60
C GLU A 200 16.69 -15.38 8.07
N LEU A 201 15.98 -14.39 8.62
CA LEU A 201 16.52 -13.09 9.00
C LEU A 201 17.79 -13.23 9.86
N ARG A 202 17.78 -14.15 10.85
CA ARG A 202 18.93 -14.31 11.74
C ARG A 202 20.18 -14.86 11.05
N THR A 203 20.03 -15.57 9.93
CA THR A 203 21.16 -16.09 9.16
C THR A 203 21.88 -14.99 8.36
N VAL A 204 21.22 -13.84 8.19
CA VAL A 204 21.78 -12.64 7.56
C VAL A 204 22.05 -11.53 8.58
N GLY A 205 22.13 -11.86 9.88
CA GLY A 205 22.47 -10.92 10.95
C GLY A 205 21.30 -10.10 11.51
N LEU A 206 20.07 -10.35 11.06
CA LEU A 206 18.86 -9.70 11.56
C LEU A 206 18.17 -10.62 12.57
N ASN A 207 18.52 -10.48 13.85
CA ASN A 207 18.04 -11.39 14.89
C ASN A 207 16.66 -11.00 15.45
N PHE A 208 15.67 -10.90 14.57
CA PHE A 208 14.30 -10.46 14.91
C PHE A 208 13.24 -11.46 14.42
N ASN A 209 12.04 -11.36 14.96
CA ASN A 209 10.83 -11.97 14.42
C ASN A 209 10.03 -10.91 13.68
N TRP A 210 9.28 -11.33 12.66
CA TRP A 210 8.30 -10.45 12.04
C TRP A 210 7.14 -10.18 12.99
N ASN A 211 6.64 -8.95 12.98
CA ASN A 211 5.39 -8.58 13.64
C ASN A 211 4.22 -9.01 12.75
N ILE A 212 4.11 -10.32 12.59
CA ILE A 212 3.08 -11.04 11.86
C ILE A 212 2.48 -12.02 12.87
N ARG A 213 1.16 -12.03 12.98
CA ARG A 213 0.44 -12.90 13.92
C ARG A 213 -0.74 -13.56 13.24
N ALA A 214 -1.01 -14.80 13.62
CA ALA A 214 -2.18 -15.56 13.21
C ALA A 214 -3.24 -15.48 14.31
N ILE A 215 -4.39 -14.88 14.03
CA ILE A 215 -5.55 -14.98 14.94
C ILE A 215 -6.26 -16.28 14.62
N VAL A 216 -6.40 -17.12 15.63
CA VAL A 216 -6.96 -18.45 15.50
C VAL A 216 -8.13 -18.67 16.45
N GLN A 217 -8.95 -19.68 16.18
CA GLN A 217 -10.02 -20.13 17.06
C GLN A 217 -9.89 -21.63 17.29
N THR A 218 -10.03 -22.11 18.53
CA THR A 218 -10.07 -23.55 18.81
C THR A 218 -11.44 -24.12 18.42
N GLY A 219 -11.50 -25.06 17.47
CA GLY A 219 -12.75 -25.67 16.99
C GLY A 219 -12.65 -26.16 15.53
N ALA A 220 -13.70 -26.78 14.99
CA ALA A 220 -13.80 -27.02 13.54
C ALA A 220 -14.12 -25.70 12.82
N ALA A 221 -13.64 -25.52 11.59
CA ALA A 221 -13.97 -24.33 10.80
C ALA A 221 -15.49 -24.26 10.65
N PRO A 222 -16.11 -23.08 10.82
CA PRO A 222 -17.55 -22.94 10.71
C PRO A 222 -17.99 -23.41 9.31
N ALA A 223 -19.01 -24.27 9.25
CA ALA A 223 -19.53 -24.75 7.98
C ALA A 223 -20.34 -23.64 7.29
N ALA A 224 -21.20 -22.97 8.06
CA ALA A 224 -21.95 -21.80 7.63
C ALA A 224 -21.41 -20.52 8.30
N ASP A 225 -20.71 -19.69 7.53
CA ASP A 225 -20.18 -18.40 7.99
C ASP A 225 -20.07 -17.44 6.80
N VAL A 226 -20.88 -16.38 6.78
CA VAL A 226 -20.82 -15.32 5.77
C VAL A 226 -20.92 -13.96 6.45
N GLY A 227 -19.95 -13.10 6.19
CA GLY A 227 -19.89 -11.75 6.74
C GLY A 227 -19.76 -10.64 5.69
N VAL A 228 -19.97 -9.40 6.13
CA VAL A 228 -19.65 -8.23 5.31
C VAL A 228 -18.15 -7.93 5.42
N SER A 229 -17.42 -8.16 4.33
CA SER A 229 -15.97 -7.96 4.29
C SER A 229 -15.56 -6.50 4.06
N THR A 230 -16.35 -5.71 3.33
CA THR A 230 -16.00 -4.31 3.00
C THR A 230 -17.24 -3.48 2.69
N ILE A 231 -17.25 -2.21 3.12
CA ILE A 231 -18.20 -1.19 2.63
C ILE A 231 -17.54 -0.49 1.44
N LEU A 232 -18.14 -0.61 0.26
CA LEU A 232 -17.61 0.00 -0.97
C LEU A 232 -18.12 1.43 -1.14
N ALA A 233 -19.39 1.65 -0.83
CA ALA A 233 -20.03 2.97 -0.88
C ALA A 233 -21.21 3.04 0.10
N PRO A 234 -21.45 4.20 0.74
CA PRO A 234 -20.60 5.40 0.73
C PRO A 234 -19.36 5.24 1.64
N THR A 235 -18.22 5.81 1.23
CA THR A 235 -16.97 5.85 2.02
C THR A 235 -16.22 7.17 1.77
N GLY A 236 -15.34 7.57 2.69
CA GLY A 236 -14.46 8.74 2.50
C GLY A 236 -15.23 10.07 2.47
N SER A 237 -14.84 10.97 1.55
CA SER A 237 -15.50 12.26 1.32
C SER A 237 -16.23 12.27 -0.01
N ILE A 238 -17.54 12.51 0.00
CA ILE A 238 -18.39 12.52 -1.21
C ILE A 238 -19.18 13.81 -1.34
N ALA A 239 -19.63 14.09 -2.57
CA ALA A 239 -20.56 15.18 -2.83
C ALA A 239 -21.99 14.83 -2.35
N PRO A 240 -22.83 15.83 -1.99
CA PRO A 240 -24.24 15.61 -1.71
C PRO A 240 -24.97 15.11 -2.96
N GLY A 241 -25.96 14.24 -2.78
CA GLY A 241 -26.79 13.72 -3.87
C GLY A 241 -27.09 12.23 -3.75
N ASN A 242 -27.63 11.64 -4.81
CA ASN A 242 -27.97 10.22 -4.84
C ASN A 242 -26.70 9.35 -4.86
N VAL A 243 -26.61 8.44 -3.90
CA VAL A 243 -25.54 7.46 -3.76
C VAL A 243 -26.17 6.08 -3.67
N THR A 244 -25.76 5.15 -4.52
CA THR A 244 -26.12 3.74 -4.39
C THR A 244 -25.23 3.08 -3.33
N PRO A 245 -25.74 2.64 -2.17
CA PRO A 245 -24.91 1.97 -1.19
C PRO A 245 -24.50 0.60 -1.70
N ARG A 246 -23.24 0.22 -1.46
CA ARG A 246 -22.63 -1.03 -1.94
C ARG A 246 -21.69 -1.62 -0.91
N VAL A 247 -21.70 -2.94 -0.78
CA VAL A 247 -20.83 -3.70 0.11
C VAL A 247 -20.33 -4.97 -0.56
N THR A 248 -19.25 -5.56 -0.05
CA THR A 248 -18.77 -6.88 -0.46
C THR A 248 -19.04 -7.86 0.68
N ILE A 249 -19.84 -8.90 0.42
CA ILE A 249 -19.99 -10.05 1.32
C ILE A 249 -18.98 -11.13 0.97
N ARG A 250 -18.58 -11.95 1.95
CA ARG A 250 -17.63 -13.06 1.77
C ARG A 250 -18.10 -14.27 2.55
N ASN A 251 -18.00 -15.45 1.93
CA ASN A 251 -18.19 -16.72 2.62
C ASN A 251 -16.87 -17.10 3.30
N PHE A 252 -16.86 -17.07 4.63
CA PHE A 252 -15.73 -17.48 5.46
C PHE A 252 -15.83 -18.95 5.88
N GLY A 253 -17.00 -19.57 5.74
CA GLY A 253 -17.24 -20.97 6.08
C GLY A 253 -16.80 -21.96 5.01
N THR A 254 -16.93 -23.25 5.33
CA THR A 254 -16.50 -24.35 4.45
C THR A 254 -17.57 -24.85 3.49
N ASP A 255 -18.84 -24.53 3.72
CA ASP A 255 -19.95 -24.92 2.85
C ASP A 255 -20.39 -23.77 1.94
N PRO A 256 -20.81 -24.03 0.69
CA PRO A 256 -21.42 -23.00 -0.16
C PRO A 256 -22.71 -22.44 0.46
N GLN A 257 -22.84 -21.11 0.49
CA GLN A 257 -23.98 -20.44 1.15
C GLN A 257 -24.90 -19.74 0.14
N SER A 258 -26.20 -19.79 0.39
CA SER A 258 -27.25 -19.23 -0.48
C SER A 258 -28.30 -18.52 0.35
N ASN A 259 -29.11 -17.67 -0.30
CA ASN A 259 -30.17 -16.89 0.34
C ASN A 259 -29.67 -16.07 1.54
N ILE A 260 -28.51 -15.44 1.40
CA ILE A 260 -27.84 -14.68 2.46
C ILE A 260 -28.53 -13.31 2.60
N PRO A 261 -29.22 -13.01 3.72
CA PRO A 261 -29.77 -11.69 3.96
C PRO A 261 -28.64 -10.72 4.29
N VAL A 262 -28.64 -9.56 3.63
CA VAL A 262 -27.66 -8.49 3.82
C VAL A 262 -28.41 -7.21 4.12
N HIS A 263 -27.98 -6.51 5.16
CA HIS A 263 -28.58 -5.28 5.66
C HIS A 263 -27.55 -4.16 5.64
N ILE A 264 -28.02 -2.93 5.45
CA ILE A 264 -27.22 -1.73 5.61
C ILE A 264 -28.03 -0.64 6.28
N VAL A 265 -27.38 0.10 7.17
CA VAL A 265 -27.89 1.31 7.81
C VAL A 265 -26.85 2.41 7.63
N ILE A 266 -27.34 3.60 7.29
CA ILE A 266 -26.57 4.85 7.40
C ILE A 266 -27.25 5.67 8.49
N ASP A 267 -26.48 6.13 9.46
CA ASP A 267 -26.98 6.85 10.64
C ASP A 267 -26.30 8.21 10.83
N ASP A 268 -27.06 9.15 11.38
CA ASP A 268 -26.60 10.45 11.84
C ASP A 268 -26.59 10.44 13.38
N GLY A 269 -25.40 10.32 13.97
CA GLY A 269 -25.23 10.28 15.42
C GLY A 269 -26.02 9.17 16.12
N GLY A 270 -26.16 7.99 15.49
CA GLY A 270 -26.93 6.86 16.00
C GLY A 270 -28.41 6.85 15.59
N THR A 271 -28.89 7.88 14.88
CA THR A 271 -30.26 7.90 14.33
C THR A 271 -30.23 7.39 12.88
N PRO A 272 -30.88 6.27 12.54
CA PRO A 272 -30.92 5.78 11.16
C PRO A 272 -31.56 6.80 10.20
N VAL A 273 -30.83 7.21 9.17
CA VAL A 273 -31.31 8.10 8.10
C VAL A 273 -31.52 7.37 6.78
N TYR A 274 -30.95 6.17 6.64
CA TYR A 274 -31.20 5.25 5.54
C TYR A 274 -31.09 3.82 6.05
N THR A 275 -32.01 2.97 5.59
CA THR A 275 -31.98 1.53 5.86
C THR A 275 -32.39 0.80 4.59
N ALA A 276 -31.62 -0.21 4.21
CA ALA A 276 -31.97 -1.11 3.13
C ALA A 276 -31.56 -2.55 3.48
N ASN A 277 -32.20 -3.50 2.83
CA ASN A 277 -31.83 -4.91 2.90
C ASN A 277 -32.15 -5.60 1.59
N LEU A 278 -31.45 -6.70 1.32
CA LEU A 278 -31.77 -7.62 0.24
C LEU A 278 -31.25 -9.02 0.58
N THR A 279 -31.68 -10.02 -0.20
CA THR A 279 -31.18 -11.38 -0.08
C THR A 279 -30.29 -11.71 -1.27
N HIS A 280 -29.02 -12.00 -1.04
CA HIS A 280 -28.11 -12.50 -2.06
C HIS A 280 -28.44 -13.98 -2.34
N PRO A 281 -28.78 -14.36 -3.59
CA PRO A 281 -29.31 -15.69 -3.89
C PRO A 281 -28.26 -16.80 -3.73
N GLY A 282 -26.98 -16.53 -4.02
CA GLY A 282 -25.92 -17.53 -4.04
C GLY A 282 -26.05 -18.55 -5.19
N PRO A 283 -25.33 -19.69 -5.12
CA PRO A 283 -24.41 -20.07 -4.04
C PRO A 283 -23.11 -19.27 -4.09
N LEU A 284 -22.70 -18.76 -2.92
CA LEU A 284 -21.38 -18.18 -2.69
C LEU A 284 -20.46 -19.30 -2.19
N ALA A 285 -19.51 -19.71 -3.01
CA ALA A 285 -18.57 -20.78 -2.67
C ALA A 285 -17.67 -20.41 -1.47
N PRO A 286 -17.09 -21.40 -0.76
CA PRO A 286 -16.13 -21.14 0.32
C PRO A 286 -15.00 -20.22 -0.13
N GLY A 287 -14.70 -19.17 0.64
CA GLY A 287 -13.69 -18.17 0.31
C GLY A 287 -14.04 -17.23 -0.86
N ALA A 288 -15.23 -17.35 -1.47
CA ALA A 288 -15.67 -16.43 -2.52
C ALA A 288 -16.29 -15.16 -1.93
N SER A 289 -16.23 -14.07 -2.71
CA SER A 289 -16.82 -12.77 -2.38
C SER A 289 -17.81 -12.34 -3.45
N ALA A 290 -18.81 -11.54 -3.06
CA ALA A 290 -19.78 -10.96 -3.97
C ALA A 290 -20.12 -9.53 -3.56
N ASP A 291 -20.23 -8.65 -4.56
CA ASP A 291 -20.69 -7.29 -4.36
C ASP A 291 -22.21 -7.21 -4.34
N VAL A 292 -22.73 -6.47 -3.38
CA VAL A 292 -24.15 -6.28 -3.11
C VAL A 292 -24.44 -4.78 -3.23
N SER A 293 -25.41 -4.42 -4.07
CA SER A 293 -25.84 -3.04 -4.28
C SER A 293 -27.27 -2.86 -3.81
N PHE A 294 -27.51 -1.85 -2.97
CA PHE A 294 -28.81 -1.62 -2.34
C PHE A 294 -29.65 -0.61 -3.13
N SER A 295 -30.96 -0.77 -3.04
CA SER A 295 -31.94 0.16 -3.61
C SER A 295 -33.03 0.47 -2.57
N PRO A 296 -33.62 1.68 -2.57
CA PRO A 296 -33.30 2.82 -3.44
C PRO A 296 -31.95 3.45 -3.11
N ASP A 297 -31.48 4.37 -3.96
CA ASP A 297 -30.32 5.20 -3.64
C ASP A 297 -30.57 6.00 -2.36
N TRP A 298 -29.51 6.20 -1.57
CA TRP A 298 -29.50 7.14 -0.47
C TRP A 298 -29.28 8.55 -1.01
N ASN A 299 -30.21 9.47 -0.75
CA ASN A 299 -30.01 10.88 -1.04
C ASN A 299 -29.17 11.50 0.11
N ALA A 300 -27.86 11.55 -0.10
CA ALA A 300 -26.86 11.96 0.89
C ALA A 300 -26.95 13.48 1.17
N PRO A 301 -27.41 13.89 2.36
CA PRO A 301 -27.34 15.28 2.78
C PRO A 301 -25.92 15.62 3.25
N GLN A 302 -25.57 16.91 3.31
CA GLN A 302 -24.30 17.32 3.90
C GLN A 302 -24.22 16.91 5.37
N GLY A 303 -23.07 16.39 5.81
CA GLY A 303 -22.87 15.93 7.18
C GLY A 303 -21.86 14.80 7.28
N SER A 304 -21.69 14.26 8.48
CA SER A 304 -20.89 13.06 8.73
C SER A 304 -21.81 11.95 9.19
N PHE A 305 -21.73 10.78 8.55
CA PHE A 305 -22.64 9.67 8.79
C PHE A 305 -21.88 8.39 9.13
N GLY A 306 -22.42 7.62 10.07
CA GLY A 306 -22.03 6.24 10.31
C GLY A 306 -22.62 5.34 9.23
N VAL A 307 -21.87 4.34 8.79
CA VAL A 307 -22.33 3.31 7.85
C VAL A 307 -22.09 1.97 8.51
N THR A 308 -23.14 1.18 8.69
CA THR A 308 -23.06 -0.17 9.26
C THR A 308 -23.77 -1.14 8.33
N SER A 309 -23.11 -2.23 7.95
CA SER A 309 -23.71 -3.30 7.16
C SER A 309 -23.40 -4.65 7.77
N TRP A 310 -24.37 -5.56 7.73
CA TRP A 310 -24.23 -6.89 8.31
C TRP A 310 -25.01 -7.93 7.52
N THR A 311 -24.64 -9.19 7.70
CA THR A 311 -25.35 -10.38 7.22
C THR A 311 -26.20 -10.99 8.33
N LEU A 312 -27.23 -11.75 7.96
CA LEU A 312 -28.05 -12.53 8.90
C LEU A 312 -28.25 -13.95 8.35
N LEU A 313 -27.15 -14.62 7.99
CA LEU A 313 -27.21 -16.00 7.50
C LEU A 313 -27.80 -16.92 8.58
N ALA A 314 -28.78 -17.73 8.20
CA ALA A 314 -29.41 -18.65 9.15
C ALA A 314 -28.44 -19.78 9.51
N GLY A 315 -28.18 -19.94 10.81
CA GLY A 315 -27.21 -20.91 11.28
C GLY A 315 -25.76 -20.46 11.11
N ASP A 316 -25.52 -19.16 10.92
CA ASP A 316 -24.17 -18.61 10.97
C ASP A 316 -23.48 -18.97 12.29
N GLU A 317 -22.28 -19.50 12.18
CA GLU A 317 -21.51 -20.06 13.29
C GLU A 317 -20.51 -19.05 13.89
N ASN A 318 -20.28 -17.90 13.24
CA ASN A 318 -19.29 -16.92 13.67
C ASN A 318 -19.77 -15.46 13.58
N PRO A 319 -20.59 -14.99 14.54
CA PRO A 319 -21.19 -13.65 14.46
C PRO A 319 -20.20 -12.48 14.57
N ALA A 320 -18.91 -12.75 14.86
CA ALA A 320 -17.90 -11.72 15.04
C ALA A 320 -17.49 -11.05 13.71
N ASN A 321 -17.68 -11.72 12.57
CA ASN A 321 -17.32 -11.21 11.25
C ASN A 321 -18.55 -10.77 10.40
N ASP A 322 -19.76 -10.87 10.94
CA ASP A 322 -21.01 -10.51 10.25
C ASP A 322 -21.05 -9.05 9.83
N THR A 323 -20.49 -8.16 10.67
CA THR A 323 -20.74 -6.72 10.60
C THR A 323 -19.50 -5.93 10.19
N ALA A 324 -19.65 -5.10 9.16
CA ALA A 324 -18.71 -4.04 8.80
C ALA A 324 -19.24 -2.67 9.23
N ARG A 325 -18.32 -1.78 9.63
CA ARG A 325 -18.63 -0.39 10.01
C ARG A 325 -17.67 0.58 9.33
N GLY A 326 -18.15 1.77 9.03
CA GLY A 326 -17.39 2.85 8.44
C GLY A 326 -18.05 4.19 8.68
N THR A 327 -17.44 5.24 8.14
CA THR A 327 -17.97 6.61 8.18
C THR A 327 -17.83 7.25 6.81
N VAL A 328 -18.75 8.14 6.46
CA VAL A 328 -18.65 9.00 5.28
C VAL A 328 -18.87 10.46 5.66
N ASN A 329 -18.05 11.35 5.09
CA ASN A 329 -18.26 12.78 5.11
C ASN A 329 -18.90 13.22 3.79
N VAL A 330 -20.07 13.84 3.87
CA VAL A 330 -20.76 14.41 2.73
C VAL A 330 -20.56 15.91 2.77
N THR A 331 -19.72 16.42 1.88
CA THR A 331 -19.35 17.83 1.81
C THR A 331 -19.62 18.34 0.42
N ALA A 332 -20.21 19.54 0.27
CA ALA A 332 -20.25 20.16 -1.05
C ALA A 332 -18.81 20.27 -1.55
N LEU A 333 -18.55 19.70 -2.72
CA LEU A 333 -17.34 19.97 -3.45
C LEU A 333 -17.39 21.45 -3.82
N ALA A 334 -16.63 22.27 -3.11
CA ALA A 334 -16.42 23.65 -3.45
C ALA A 334 -15.31 23.71 -4.49
N TRP A 335 -15.56 24.43 -5.58
CA TRP A 335 -14.47 24.82 -6.47
C TRP A 335 -13.59 25.81 -5.71
N GLU A 336 -12.44 25.35 -5.26
CA GLU A 336 -11.41 26.23 -4.74
C GLU A 336 -10.52 26.69 -5.91
N PRO A 337 -10.31 28.02 -6.07
CA PRO A 337 -9.32 28.50 -7.01
C PRO A 337 -7.95 27.95 -6.61
N ILE A 338 -7.34 27.16 -7.48
CA ILE A 338 -5.91 26.85 -7.36
C ILE A 338 -5.16 28.17 -7.51
N ALA A 339 -4.16 28.41 -6.66
CA ALA A 339 -3.31 29.58 -6.78
C ALA A 339 -2.50 29.48 -8.08
N VAL A 340 -3.03 30.06 -9.16
CA VAL A 340 -2.27 30.29 -10.39
C VAL A 340 -1.39 31.51 -10.12
N PRO A 341 -0.05 31.40 -10.16
CA PRO A 341 0.81 32.56 -10.04
C PRO A 341 0.36 33.63 -11.05
N SER A 342 0.23 34.89 -10.63
CA SER A 342 -0.22 36.01 -11.49
C SER A 342 0.67 36.26 -12.72
N THR A 343 1.81 35.56 -12.80
CA THR A 343 2.75 35.54 -13.92
C THR A 343 2.40 34.49 -14.98
N LEU A 344 1.39 33.66 -14.76
CA LEU A 344 0.96 32.62 -15.69
C LEU A 344 -0.28 33.11 -16.45
N PRO A 345 -0.14 33.53 -17.72
CA PRO A 345 -1.30 33.93 -18.51
C PRO A 345 -2.25 32.74 -18.67
N ASP A 346 -3.55 33.03 -18.69
CA ASP A 346 -4.58 32.08 -19.10
C ASP A 346 -4.33 31.65 -20.55
N ARG A 347 -4.67 30.40 -20.89
CA ARG A 347 -4.34 29.81 -22.20
C ARG A 347 -5.46 28.93 -22.69
N ILE A 348 -5.71 28.98 -23.99
CA ILE A 348 -6.72 28.17 -24.66
C ILE A 348 -6.07 27.12 -25.55
N VAL A 349 -6.84 26.10 -25.91
CA VAL A 349 -6.50 25.03 -26.88
C VAL A 349 -5.19 24.28 -26.56
N HIS A 350 -4.83 24.25 -25.27
CA HIS A 350 -3.72 23.48 -24.71
C HIS A 350 -4.15 22.03 -24.43
N VAL A 351 -3.16 21.19 -24.17
CA VAL A 351 -3.32 19.82 -23.70
C VAL A 351 -3.23 19.80 -22.17
N THR A 352 -4.12 19.03 -21.52
CA THR A 352 -4.11 18.81 -20.07
C THR A 352 -4.05 17.32 -19.75
N VAL A 353 -3.02 16.89 -19.02
CA VAL A 353 -2.77 15.47 -18.71
C VAL A 353 -2.56 15.30 -17.21
N TYR A 354 -3.25 14.33 -16.61
CA TYR A 354 -2.95 13.89 -15.24
C TYR A 354 -2.03 12.67 -15.29
N ASP A 355 -0.94 12.73 -14.53
CA ASP A 355 0.00 11.63 -14.34
C ASP A 355 -0.21 11.00 -12.94
N PRO A 356 -0.79 9.79 -12.85
CA PRO A 356 -1.01 9.12 -11.57
C PRO A 356 0.29 8.65 -10.89
N GLY A 357 1.40 8.51 -11.63
CA GLY A 357 2.69 8.09 -11.06
C GLY A 357 3.35 9.16 -10.21
N THR A 358 3.19 10.44 -10.59
CA THR A 358 3.72 11.60 -9.84
C THR A 358 2.64 12.44 -9.15
N ASP A 359 1.36 12.11 -9.36
CA ASP A 359 0.19 12.90 -8.95
C ASP A 359 0.20 14.34 -9.52
N GLN A 360 0.78 14.55 -10.69
CA GLN A 360 0.91 15.88 -11.31
C GLN A 360 -0.04 16.10 -12.48
N VAL A 361 -0.49 17.35 -12.67
CA VAL A 361 -1.27 17.78 -13.84
C VAL A 361 -0.42 18.63 -14.77
N PHE A 362 -0.19 18.15 -15.99
CA PHE A 362 0.58 18.85 -17.02
C PHE A 362 -0.34 19.72 -17.89
N GLN A 363 0.12 20.94 -18.19
CA GLN A 363 -0.48 21.84 -19.17
C GLN A 363 0.55 22.15 -20.26
N ILE A 364 0.23 21.80 -21.51
CA ILE A 364 1.19 21.78 -22.63
C ILE A 364 0.62 22.46 -23.87
N GLY A 365 1.41 23.32 -24.53
CA GLY A 365 1.07 23.91 -25.84
C GLY A 365 -0.17 24.81 -25.79
N GLY A 366 -0.79 25.11 -26.91
CA GLY A 366 -1.88 26.08 -27.01
C GLY A 366 -1.39 27.52 -27.13
N ASN A 367 -2.28 28.50 -26.96
CA ASN A 367 -1.94 29.93 -27.05
C ASN A 367 -2.42 30.70 -25.82
N PRO A 368 -1.74 31.81 -25.45
CA PRO A 368 -2.26 32.73 -24.46
C PRO A 368 -3.67 33.22 -24.81
N GLU A 369 -4.50 33.41 -23.79
CA GLU A 369 -5.84 33.96 -23.94
C GLU A 369 -5.75 35.34 -24.63
N GLY A 370 -6.67 35.57 -25.57
CA GLY A 370 -6.66 36.78 -26.40
C GLY A 370 -5.64 36.80 -27.54
N GLN A 371 -4.79 35.77 -27.71
CA GLN A 371 -3.79 35.69 -28.79
C GLN A 371 -4.07 34.54 -29.77
N SER A 372 -4.94 34.75 -30.76
CA SER A 372 -5.25 33.75 -31.78
C SER A 372 -4.03 33.36 -32.62
N ASN A 373 -3.86 32.05 -32.86
CA ASN A 373 -2.79 31.48 -33.70
C ASN A 373 -1.34 31.87 -33.28
N SER A 374 -1.15 32.15 -31.99
CA SER A 374 0.15 32.41 -31.36
C SER A 374 0.51 31.27 -30.41
N TYR A 375 0.71 30.08 -30.96
CA TYR A 375 1.09 28.90 -30.20
C TYR A 375 2.54 28.97 -29.75
N ASP A 376 2.78 28.55 -28.50
CA ASP A 376 4.11 28.41 -27.93
C ASP A 376 4.33 26.97 -27.43
N GLY A 377 5.58 26.66 -27.07
CA GLY A 377 5.97 25.35 -26.57
C GLY A 377 5.85 25.20 -25.06
N LEU A 378 5.09 26.04 -24.34
CA LEU A 378 5.01 25.99 -22.88
C LEU A 378 4.61 24.60 -22.40
N ASN A 379 5.33 24.11 -21.40
CA ASN A 379 5.03 22.88 -20.67
C ASN A 379 5.21 23.20 -19.18
N ARG A 380 4.18 22.95 -18.39
CA ARG A 380 4.21 23.15 -16.93
C ARG A 380 3.42 22.06 -16.22
N ALA A 381 3.86 21.69 -15.03
CA ALA A 381 3.21 20.69 -14.19
C ALA A 381 2.72 21.33 -12.90
N TYR A 382 1.48 21.05 -12.53
CA TYR A 382 0.90 21.38 -11.23
C TYR A 382 1.04 20.19 -10.30
N ASP A 383 1.52 20.46 -9.09
CA ASP A 383 1.63 19.50 -8.00
C ASP A 383 0.56 19.85 -6.94
N PRO A 384 -0.48 19.00 -6.75
CA PRO A 384 -1.56 19.25 -5.81
C PRO A 384 -1.13 19.11 -4.35
N THR A 385 -0.08 18.34 -4.05
CA THR A 385 0.44 18.17 -2.69
C THR A 385 1.07 19.46 -2.19
N THR A 386 1.80 20.16 -3.06
CA THR A 386 2.46 21.42 -2.72
C THR A 386 1.67 22.66 -3.15
N ASN A 387 0.61 22.48 -3.95
CA ASN A 387 -0.16 23.55 -4.58
C ASN A 387 0.75 24.51 -5.38
N THR A 388 1.66 23.95 -6.19
CA THR A 388 2.62 24.74 -6.97
C THR A 388 2.68 24.33 -8.45
N TRP A 389 3.00 25.30 -9.31
CA TRP A 389 3.29 25.09 -10.71
C TRP A 389 4.80 25.12 -10.97
N THR A 390 5.30 24.13 -11.71
CA THR A 390 6.71 24.04 -12.12
C THR A 390 6.82 24.06 -13.65
N THR A 391 7.70 24.91 -14.20
CA THR A 391 8.03 24.90 -15.63
C THR A 391 8.85 23.68 -16.00
N LYS A 392 8.46 23.01 -17.09
CA LYS A 392 9.13 21.83 -17.66
C LYS A 392 9.74 22.17 -19.02
N ALA A 393 10.45 21.22 -19.63
CA ALA A 393 11.05 21.41 -20.94
C ALA A 393 9.98 21.73 -21.99
N SER A 394 10.23 22.78 -22.77
CA SER A 394 9.29 23.25 -23.77
C SER A 394 9.14 22.27 -24.94
N MET A 395 7.91 22.14 -25.44
CA MET A 395 7.59 21.37 -26.62
C MET A 395 8.34 21.93 -27.84
N PRO A 396 9.11 21.10 -28.59
CA PRO A 396 9.96 21.57 -29.69
C PRO A 396 9.21 22.24 -30.83
N THR A 397 8.03 21.73 -31.16
CA THR A 397 7.14 22.31 -32.17
C THR A 397 5.89 22.84 -31.48
N PRO A 398 5.73 24.17 -31.34
CA PRO A 398 4.53 24.79 -30.79
C PRO A 398 3.27 24.45 -31.59
N LEU A 399 2.25 23.93 -30.90
CA LEU A 399 0.98 23.50 -31.46
C LEU A 399 -0.16 23.80 -30.48
N GLY A 400 -1.33 24.12 -31.02
CA GLY A 400 -2.61 24.06 -30.30
C GLY A 400 -3.53 23.03 -30.93
N TRP A 401 -4.73 22.84 -30.37
CA TRP A 401 -5.75 21.92 -30.92
C TRP A 401 -5.24 20.48 -31.10
N CYS A 402 -4.38 20.03 -30.20
CA CYS A 402 -3.73 18.72 -30.29
C CYS A 402 -4.61 17.63 -29.67
N GLY A 403 -4.50 16.41 -30.20
CA GLY A 403 -4.86 15.21 -29.45
C GLY A 403 -3.77 14.85 -28.46
N TYR A 404 -4.08 14.08 -27.42
CA TYR A 404 -3.08 13.67 -26.44
C TYR A 404 -3.40 12.34 -25.74
N GLY A 405 -2.39 11.75 -25.10
CA GLY A 405 -2.55 10.58 -24.24
C GLY A 405 -1.32 10.33 -23.36
N LEU A 406 -1.55 9.71 -22.20
CA LEU A 406 -0.49 9.19 -21.33
C LEU A 406 -0.34 7.69 -21.58
N VAL A 407 0.86 7.23 -21.93
CA VAL A 407 1.17 5.82 -22.17
C VAL A 407 2.56 5.53 -21.62
N ASP A 408 2.67 4.52 -20.76
CA ASP A 408 3.93 4.07 -20.14
C ASP A 408 4.77 5.24 -19.57
N ASP A 409 4.14 6.08 -18.74
CA ASP A 409 4.73 7.27 -18.09
C ASP A 409 5.26 8.35 -19.07
N LYS A 410 4.73 8.36 -20.30
CA LYS A 410 5.06 9.36 -21.32
C LYS A 410 3.82 10.03 -21.88
N ILE A 411 3.93 11.34 -22.09
CA ILE A 411 2.86 12.16 -22.65
C ILE A 411 3.07 12.28 -24.15
N TYR A 412 2.07 11.87 -24.93
CA TYR A 412 2.05 12.03 -26.37
C TYR A 412 1.16 13.21 -26.73
N VAL A 413 1.69 14.13 -27.53
CA VAL A 413 0.97 15.23 -28.18
C VAL A 413 0.91 14.91 -29.66
N ILE A 414 -0.31 14.70 -30.16
CA ILE A 414 -0.59 14.11 -31.47
C ILE A 414 -1.25 15.13 -32.38
N SER A 415 -0.63 15.40 -33.52
CA SER A 415 -1.11 16.35 -34.51
C SER A 415 -1.30 17.76 -33.90
N GLY A 416 -1.93 18.66 -34.65
CA GLY A 416 -2.41 19.93 -34.12
C GLY A 416 -2.44 21.01 -35.18
N HIS A 417 -2.69 22.24 -34.74
CA HIS A 417 -2.67 23.44 -35.56
C HIS A 417 -1.41 24.25 -35.25
N ASN A 418 -0.69 24.68 -36.28
CA ASN A 418 0.55 25.43 -36.15
C ASN A 418 0.34 26.95 -36.37
N ASN A 419 1.38 27.75 -36.11
CA ASN A 419 1.33 29.21 -36.27
C ASN A 419 1.22 29.68 -37.73
N ALA A 420 1.39 28.78 -38.70
CA ALA A 420 1.16 29.07 -40.12
C ALA A 420 -0.32 28.91 -40.53
N GLY A 421 -1.20 28.54 -39.60
CA GLY A 421 -2.63 28.35 -39.90
C GLY A 421 -2.93 26.98 -40.53
N ALA A 422 -2.06 25.99 -40.35
CA ALA A 422 -2.21 24.67 -40.94
C ALA A 422 -2.32 23.57 -39.88
N PHE A 423 -3.17 22.58 -40.16
CA PHE A 423 -3.16 21.32 -39.43
C PHE A 423 -1.96 20.47 -39.88
N VAL A 424 -1.20 19.98 -38.91
CA VAL A 424 0.04 19.22 -39.15
C VAL A 424 -0.04 17.85 -38.49
N GLY A 425 0.49 16.82 -39.15
CA GLY A 425 0.57 15.46 -38.61
C GLY A 425 1.73 15.23 -37.63
N THR A 426 2.36 16.29 -37.12
CA THR A 426 3.51 16.21 -36.20
C THR A 426 3.10 15.56 -34.88
N ASN A 427 3.85 14.55 -34.44
CA ASN A 427 3.64 13.87 -33.17
C ASN A 427 4.87 14.06 -32.28
N GLN A 428 4.66 14.31 -30.99
CA GLN A 428 5.72 14.60 -30.02
C GLN A 428 5.48 13.79 -28.74
N GLU A 429 6.52 13.15 -28.22
CA GLU A 429 6.51 12.42 -26.95
C GLU A 429 7.32 13.21 -25.93
N TYR A 430 6.75 13.42 -24.75
CA TYR A 430 7.42 13.96 -23.59
C TYR A 430 7.63 12.85 -22.56
N ASP A 431 8.90 12.64 -22.21
CA ASP A 431 9.31 11.68 -21.19
C ASP A 431 9.35 12.41 -19.83
N ILE A 432 8.44 12.03 -18.92
CA ILE A 432 8.24 12.72 -17.64
C ILE A 432 9.48 12.61 -16.76
N ALA A 433 10.07 11.41 -16.69
CA ALA A 433 11.21 11.10 -15.83
C ALA A 433 12.47 11.88 -16.22
N THR A 434 12.71 12.03 -17.53
CA THR A 434 13.90 12.73 -18.03
C THR A 434 13.64 14.20 -18.33
N ASN A 435 12.38 14.66 -18.34
CA ASN A 435 11.99 16.02 -18.72
C ASN A 435 12.51 16.37 -20.14
N THR A 436 12.31 15.46 -21.10
CA THR A 436 12.78 15.62 -22.48
C THR A 436 11.70 15.33 -23.51
N TRP A 437 11.86 15.90 -24.70
CA TRP A 437 10.95 15.70 -25.84
C TRP A 437 11.62 14.92 -26.96
N THR A 438 10.85 14.03 -27.59
CA THR A 438 11.23 13.29 -28.79
C THR A 438 10.17 13.45 -29.88
N THR A 439 10.56 13.86 -31.08
CA THR A 439 9.65 13.85 -32.24
C THR A 439 9.37 12.42 -32.69
N LYS A 440 8.10 12.07 -32.86
CA LYS A 440 7.64 10.76 -33.31
C LYS A 440 7.20 10.81 -34.77
N ALA A 441 7.07 9.61 -35.36
CA ALA A 441 6.59 9.48 -36.73
C ALA A 441 5.23 10.18 -36.90
N ALA A 442 5.10 10.92 -37.99
CA ALA A 442 3.86 11.60 -38.33
C ALA A 442 2.74 10.59 -38.59
N ARG A 443 1.49 11.01 -38.35
CA ARG A 443 0.32 10.22 -38.71
C ARG A 443 0.33 9.89 -40.22
N PRO A 444 -0.03 8.66 -40.63
CA PRO A 444 -0.27 8.35 -42.04
C PRO A 444 -1.51 9.07 -42.59
N GLY A 445 -1.38 9.76 -43.72
CA GLY A 445 -2.48 10.43 -44.44
C GLY A 445 -2.41 11.97 -44.43
N THR A 446 -3.29 12.63 -45.18
CA THR A 446 -3.41 14.10 -45.18
C THR A 446 -4.03 14.60 -43.87
N PRO A 447 -3.47 15.63 -43.21
CA PRO A 447 -4.10 16.28 -42.07
C PRO A 447 -5.49 16.80 -42.47
N VAL A 448 -6.51 16.52 -41.67
CA VAL A 448 -7.90 16.99 -41.85
C VAL A 448 -8.32 17.83 -40.67
#